data_AF-R8XZV9-F1
#
_entry.id   AF-R8XZV9-F1
#
_cell.length_a   1.000
_cell.length_b   1.000
_cell.length_c   1.000
_cell.angle_alpha   90.00
_cell.angle_beta   90.00
_cell.angle_gamma   90.00
#
_symmetry.space_group_name_H-M   'P 1'
#
loop_
_entity.id
_entity.type
_entity.pdbx_description
1 polymer ?
#
loop_
_entity_poly.entity_id
_entity_poly.type
_entity_poly.pdbx_seq_one_letter_code
_entity_poly.pdbx_strand_id
1 'polypeptide(L)'
;MPRTSKQEHAELSIEADSPVPLYQRVKQLISQKIYEGSWAVNKKIPSESELVNQLGCSRMTVNRALRELTTEGLLVRIQGVGSFVAEGQGRTALFQINNIAEEIIARNHKHHAEVLVLEQIYANAEQSVLMQTREGQRLFHSIIVHYENDVPVQVEDRLVDAALIPDYLQQDFKTITPNAYLMAKAPVSEGEHIVEAVLASPQECKWLKITKAEPCLLIRRRTWSNKQLISSARLIYPGSRYYLEGKFNP
;
A
#
# COMPACT_ATOMS: atom_id res chain seq x y z
N MET A 1 -44.14 21.53 7.10
CA MET A 1 -44.04 20.06 7.02
C MET A 1 -42.57 19.68 6.85
N PRO A 2 -41.82 19.37 7.92
CA PRO A 2 -40.44 18.92 7.78
C PRO A 2 -40.40 17.41 7.52
N ARG A 3 -39.71 17.01 6.45
CA ARG A 3 -39.39 15.60 6.15
C ARG A 3 -38.16 15.21 6.96
N THR A 4 -38.36 14.30 7.91
CA THR A 4 -37.31 13.65 8.70
C THR A 4 -36.48 12.74 7.79
N SER A 5 -35.21 13.05 7.61
CA SER A 5 -34.20 12.17 6.99
C SER A 5 -33.85 11.04 7.96
N LYS A 6 -34.29 9.81 7.68
CA LYS A 6 -33.81 8.61 8.36
C LYS A 6 -32.36 8.35 7.94
N GLN A 7 -31.44 8.35 8.90
CA GLN A 7 -30.07 7.89 8.72
C GLN A 7 -30.04 6.36 8.70
N GLU A 8 -29.43 5.78 7.66
CA GLU A 8 -29.06 4.36 7.61
C GLU A 8 -27.91 4.09 8.58
N HIS A 9 -28.22 3.47 9.72
CA HIS A 9 -27.21 2.95 10.65
C HIS A 9 -26.95 1.47 10.31
N ALA A 10 -25.80 1.17 9.70
CA ALA A 10 -25.34 -0.20 9.52
C ALA A 10 -25.01 -0.81 10.90
N GLU A 11 -25.63 -1.94 11.22
CA GLU A 11 -25.45 -2.68 12.47
C GLU A 11 -24.01 -3.20 12.61
N LEU A 12 -23.48 -3.11 13.82
CA LEU A 12 -22.11 -3.41 14.20
C LEU A 12 -22.17 -4.61 15.17
N SER A 13 -21.80 -5.81 14.70
CA SER A 13 -21.95 -7.05 15.48
C SER A 13 -20.59 -7.66 15.82
N ILE A 14 -20.40 -8.09 17.07
CA ILE A 14 -19.20 -8.81 17.53
C ILE A 14 -19.60 -10.26 17.81
N GLU A 15 -18.86 -11.22 17.24
CA GLU A 15 -19.06 -12.64 17.54
C GLU A 15 -18.76 -12.94 19.01
N ALA A 16 -19.69 -13.60 19.70
CA ALA A 16 -19.65 -13.78 21.15
C ALA A 16 -18.54 -14.74 21.62
N ASP A 17 -18.07 -15.68 20.79
CA ASP A 17 -17.27 -16.83 21.22
C ASP A 17 -15.88 -16.95 20.55
N SER A 18 -15.13 -15.84 20.52
CA SER A 18 -13.75 -15.82 20.03
C SER A 18 -12.73 -15.86 21.19
N PRO A 19 -11.52 -16.41 21.01
CA PRO A 19 -10.45 -16.34 22.02
C PRO A 19 -9.79 -14.95 22.11
N VAL A 20 -10.12 -14.05 21.19
CA VAL A 20 -9.52 -12.70 21.09
C VAL A 20 -10.11 -11.76 22.14
N PRO A 21 -9.32 -10.97 22.89
CA PRO A 21 -9.84 -9.98 23.83
C PRO A 21 -10.87 -9.03 23.19
N LEU A 22 -11.95 -8.73 23.90
CA LEU A 22 -13.09 -7.97 23.35
C LEU A 22 -12.70 -6.62 22.75
N TYR A 23 -11.72 -5.92 23.35
CA TYR A 23 -11.23 -4.64 22.83
C TYR A 23 -10.50 -4.79 21.48
N GLN A 24 -9.81 -5.92 21.25
CA GLN A 24 -9.16 -6.21 19.97
C GLN A 24 -10.21 -6.50 18.88
N ARG A 25 -11.33 -7.15 19.23
CA ARG A 25 -12.45 -7.34 18.29
C ARG A 25 -13.08 -6.01 17.89
N VAL A 26 -13.32 -5.12 18.86
CA VAL A 26 -13.81 -3.75 18.60
C VAL A 26 -12.86 -3.00 17.66
N LYS A 27 -11.55 -3.11 17.93
CA LYS A 27 -10.49 -2.51 17.10
C LYS A 27 -10.49 -3.06 15.68
N GLN A 28 -10.50 -4.38 15.51
CA GLN A 28 -10.52 -5.05 14.20
C GLN A 28 -11.73 -4.61 13.37
N LEU A 29 -12.91 -4.55 13.99
CA LEU A 29 -14.13 -4.16 13.31
C LEU A 29 -14.05 -2.69 12.83
N ILE A 30 -13.59 -1.79 13.68
CA ILE A 30 -13.37 -0.38 13.31
C ILE A 30 -12.34 -0.26 12.18
N SER A 31 -11.21 -0.96 12.28
CA SER A 31 -10.18 -0.99 11.23
C SER A 31 -10.74 -1.51 9.91
N GLN A 32 -11.53 -2.59 9.93
CA GLN A 32 -12.15 -3.16 8.74
C GLN A 32 -13.08 -2.15 8.05
N LYS A 33 -13.93 -1.43 8.80
CA LYS A 33 -14.80 -0.39 8.24
C LYS A 33 -14.03 0.77 7.60
N ILE A 34 -12.84 1.09 8.12
CA ILE A 34 -11.94 2.09 7.54
C ILE A 34 -11.33 1.54 6.24
N TYR A 35 -10.81 0.32 6.25
CA TYR A 35 -10.18 -0.31 5.07
C TYR A 35 -11.17 -0.58 3.93
N GLU A 36 -12.39 -0.96 4.24
CA GLU A 36 -13.48 -1.14 3.26
C GLU A 36 -14.03 0.19 2.70
N GLY A 37 -13.53 1.35 3.19
CA GLY A 37 -13.98 2.68 2.78
C GLY A 37 -15.36 3.08 3.31
N SER A 38 -16.01 2.23 4.12
CA SER A 38 -17.29 2.57 4.79
C SER A 38 -17.16 3.84 5.64
N TRP A 39 -16.00 4.00 6.29
CA TRP A 39 -15.58 5.22 6.95
C TRP A 39 -14.41 5.86 6.20
N ALA A 40 -14.75 6.81 5.33
CA ALA A 40 -13.77 7.59 4.59
C ALA A 40 -12.85 8.42 5.51
N VAL A 41 -11.68 8.79 4.99
CA VAL A 41 -10.74 9.71 5.64
C VAL A 41 -11.43 11.01 6.05
N ASN A 42 -11.05 11.56 7.20
CA ASN A 42 -11.64 12.77 7.81
C ASN A 42 -13.13 12.64 8.17
N LYS A 43 -13.75 11.47 7.97
CA LYS A 43 -15.11 11.21 8.45
C LYS A 43 -15.09 11.00 9.95
N LYS A 44 -16.03 11.65 10.63
CA LYS A 44 -16.30 11.39 12.04
C LYS A 44 -16.85 9.97 12.21
N ILE A 45 -16.20 9.16 13.04
CA ILE A 45 -16.73 7.84 13.40
C ILE A 45 -17.82 7.99 14.48
N PRO A 46 -18.66 6.96 14.70
CA PRO A 46 -19.60 6.99 15.82
C PRO A 46 -18.89 7.30 17.14
N SER A 47 -19.56 8.07 17.98
CA SER A 47 -19.07 8.44 19.31
C SER A 47 -18.87 7.22 20.20
N GLU A 48 -18.09 7.37 21.27
CA GLU A 48 -17.86 6.32 22.26
C GLU A 48 -19.18 5.74 22.79
N SER A 49 -20.16 6.60 23.08
CA SER A 49 -21.48 6.17 23.56
C SER A 49 -22.28 5.41 22.50
N GLU A 50 -22.22 5.84 21.24
CA GLU A 50 -22.88 5.15 20.13
C GLU A 50 -22.26 3.78 19.88
N LEU A 51 -20.92 3.68 19.91
CA LEU A 51 -20.20 2.42 19.78
C LEU A 51 -20.50 1.46 20.95
N VAL A 52 -20.62 1.97 22.18
CA VAL A 52 -21.05 1.17 23.34
C VAL A 52 -22.45 0.59 23.11
N ASN A 53 -23.39 1.41 22.65
CA ASN A 53 -24.76 0.98 22.39
C ASN A 53 -24.86 -0.01 21.23
N GLN A 54 -24.09 0.22 20.15
CA GLN A 54 -24.11 -0.64 18.96
C GLN A 54 -23.43 -1.99 19.21
N LEU A 55 -22.31 -2.01 19.93
CA LEU A 55 -21.48 -3.20 20.12
C LEU A 55 -21.79 -3.96 21.41
N GLY A 56 -22.65 -3.43 22.29
CA GLY A 56 -22.98 -4.02 23.59
C GLY A 56 -21.77 -4.17 24.53
N CYS A 57 -20.68 -3.44 24.27
CA CYS A 57 -19.41 -3.56 24.98
C CYS A 57 -19.31 -2.57 26.14
N SER A 58 -18.49 -2.90 27.15
CA SER A 58 -18.19 -1.94 28.22
C SER A 58 -17.53 -0.66 27.66
N ARG A 59 -17.81 0.47 28.30
CA ARG A 59 -17.17 1.75 27.97
C ARG A 59 -15.65 1.66 27.99
N MET A 60 -15.07 0.96 28.97
CA MET A 60 -13.62 0.76 29.07
C MET A 60 -13.05 0.01 27.86
N THR A 61 -13.78 -0.97 27.34
CA THR A 61 -13.39 -1.76 26.18
C THR A 61 -13.34 -0.91 24.90
N VAL A 62 -14.41 -0.14 24.64
CA VAL A 62 -14.48 0.77 23.49
C VAL A 62 -13.41 1.86 23.61
N ASN A 63 -13.25 2.44 24.80
CA ASN A 63 -12.25 3.49 25.04
C ASN A 63 -10.82 2.98 24.81
N ARG A 64 -10.51 1.75 25.23
CA ARG A 64 -9.22 1.11 24.97
C ARG A 64 -8.98 0.90 23.47
N ALA A 65 -9.97 0.38 22.74
CA ALA A 65 -9.87 0.18 21.30
C ALA A 65 -9.62 1.50 20.56
N LEU A 66 -10.39 2.54 20.87
CA LEU A 66 -10.24 3.88 20.28
C LEU A 66 -8.87 4.50 20.60
N ARG A 67 -8.36 4.33 21.83
CA ARG A 67 -7.01 4.80 22.20
C ARG A 67 -5.94 4.10 21.37
N GLU A 68 -5.99 2.77 21.27
CA GLU A 68 -5.00 2.04 20.48
C GLU A 68 -5.05 2.42 19.00
N LEU A 69 -6.24 2.58 18.41
CA LEU A 69 -6.39 3.07 17.03
C LEU A 69 -5.87 4.49 16.84
N THR A 70 -5.98 5.34 17.87
CA THR A 70 -5.39 6.68 17.86
C THR A 70 -3.86 6.61 17.95
N THR A 71 -3.33 5.74 18.81
CA THR A 71 -1.88 5.48 18.93
C THR A 71 -1.30 4.92 17.64
N GLU A 72 -2.06 4.09 16.93
CA GLU A 72 -1.68 3.52 15.63
C GLU A 72 -1.88 4.47 14.44
N GLY A 73 -2.35 5.70 14.69
CA GLY A 73 -2.52 6.69 13.64
C GLY A 73 -3.66 6.39 12.66
N LEU A 74 -4.58 5.48 13.00
CA LEU A 74 -5.80 5.18 12.24
C LEU A 74 -6.96 6.13 12.58
N LEU A 75 -6.95 6.69 13.77
CA LEU A 75 -7.92 7.70 14.21
C LEU A 75 -7.21 8.95 14.74
N VAL A 76 -7.83 10.11 14.54
CA VAL A 76 -7.47 11.36 15.21
C VAL A 76 -8.58 11.73 16.17
N ARG A 77 -8.21 12.02 17.42
CA ARG A 77 -9.16 12.45 18.45
C ARG A 77 -9.09 13.96 18.64
N ILE A 78 -10.20 14.64 18.38
CA ILE A 78 -10.36 16.07 18.63
C ILE A 78 -11.18 16.23 19.91
N GLN A 79 -10.56 16.78 20.96
CA GLN A 79 -11.19 16.96 22.26
C GLN A 79 -12.48 17.78 22.13
N GLY A 80 -13.57 17.29 22.72
CA GLY A 80 -14.88 17.94 22.66
C GLY A 80 -15.66 17.76 21.35
N VAL A 81 -15.02 17.25 20.29
CA VAL A 81 -15.64 17.12 18.96
C VAL A 81 -15.90 15.65 18.60
N GLY A 82 -14.93 14.77 18.82
CA GLY A 82 -15.06 13.34 18.55
C GLY A 82 -13.81 12.70 17.98
N SER A 83 -13.94 11.46 17.52
CA SER A 83 -12.89 10.73 16.81
C SER A 83 -13.17 10.73 15.32
N PHE A 84 -12.12 10.90 14.52
CA PHE A 84 -12.18 10.98 13.07
C PHE A 84 -11.24 9.94 12.48
N VAL A 85 -11.57 9.39 11.32
CA VAL A 85 -10.62 8.57 10.56
C VAL A 85 -9.43 9.43 10.20
N ALA A 86 -8.25 9.02 10.66
CA ALA A 86 -7.03 9.75 10.38
C ALA A 86 -6.79 9.75 8.86
N GLU A 87 -6.37 10.90 8.36
CA GLU A 87 -5.62 10.96 7.10
C GLU A 87 -4.29 10.26 7.39
N GLY A 88 -4.21 8.98 6.98
CA GLY A 88 -3.27 8.00 7.52
C GLY A 88 -1.91 8.58 7.89
N GLN A 89 -1.65 8.77 9.18
CA GLN A 89 -0.31 9.11 9.65
C GLN A 89 0.48 7.83 9.82
N GLY A 90 0.80 7.23 8.68
CA GLY A 90 1.91 6.31 8.51
C GLY A 90 2.82 6.90 7.45
N ARG A 91 3.68 7.84 7.89
CA ARG A 91 4.61 8.67 7.11
C ARG A 91 3.94 9.86 6.42
N THR A 92 4.56 11.02 6.57
CA THR A 92 4.37 12.23 5.77
C THR A 92 4.16 11.81 4.31
N ALA A 93 2.92 11.90 3.80
CA ALA A 93 2.59 11.63 2.41
C ALA A 93 3.08 12.79 1.52
N LEU A 94 4.32 13.26 1.73
CA LEU A 94 4.96 14.19 0.82
C LEU A 94 5.15 13.53 -0.55
N PHE A 95 5.19 12.19 -0.62
CA PHE A 95 5.37 11.43 -1.86
C PHE A 95 4.51 10.15 -1.86
N GLN A 96 3.33 10.19 -2.47
CA GLN A 96 2.61 8.97 -2.84
C GLN A 96 3.16 8.46 -4.17
N ILE A 97 3.80 7.29 -4.17
CA ILE A 97 4.23 6.62 -5.40
C ILE A 97 3.13 5.64 -5.81
N ASN A 98 2.38 6.06 -6.81
CA ASN A 98 1.22 5.34 -7.31
C ASN A 98 1.65 4.19 -8.22
N ASN A 99 0.66 3.38 -8.59
CA ASN A 99 0.82 2.38 -9.62
C ASN A 99 1.04 3.07 -10.97
N ILE A 100 2.13 2.74 -11.68
CA ILE A 100 2.48 3.38 -12.96
C ILE A 100 1.36 3.26 -14.01
N ALA A 101 0.63 2.14 -14.01
CA ALA A 101 -0.49 1.94 -14.94
C ALA A 101 -1.62 2.95 -14.66
N GLU A 102 -1.95 3.18 -13.39
CA GLU A 102 -2.99 4.14 -12.98
C GLU A 102 -2.58 5.57 -13.32
N GLU A 103 -1.31 5.93 -13.12
CA GLU A 103 -0.79 7.27 -13.48
C GLU A 103 -0.91 7.54 -14.98
N ILE A 104 -0.53 6.57 -15.82
CA ILE A 104 -0.60 6.68 -17.28
C ILE A 104 -2.06 6.78 -17.75
N ILE A 105 -2.94 5.94 -17.20
CA ILE A 105 -4.37 5.97 -17.52
C ILE A 105 -5.01 7.29 -17.09
N ALA A 106 -4.64 7.83 -15.92
CA ALA A 106 -5.14 9.13 -15.44
C ALA A 106 -4.75 10.31 -16.36
N ARG A 107 -3.65 10.17 -17.12
CA ARG A 107 -3.24 11.11 -18.18
C ARG A 107 -3.94 10.88 -19.52
N ASN A 108 -4.94 9.98 -19.59
CA ASN A 108 -5.58 9.51 -20.83
C ASN A 108 -4.61 8.85 -21.84
N HIS A 109 -3.53 8.26 -21.35
CA HIS A 109 -2.57 7.55 -22.18
C HIS A 109 -2.73 6.03 -22.07
N LYS A 110 -2.09 5.29 -22.97
CA LYS A 110 -2.15 3.82 -23.01
C LYS A 110 -0.95 3.22 -22.29
N HIS A 111 -1.23 2.44 -21.24
CA HIS A 111 -0.25 1.60 -20.58
C HIS A 111 -0.19 0.22 -21.23
N HIS A 112 1.01 -0.33 -21.36
CA HIS A 112 1.23 -1.77 -21.48
C HIS A 112 2.57 -2.15 -20.84
N ALA A 113 2.83 -3.45 -20.72
CA ALA A 113 4.04 -3.95 -20.10
C ALA A 113 4.66 -5.13 -20.86
N GLU A 114 5.99 -5.23 -20.77
CA GLU A 114 6.78 -6.36 -21.26
C GLU A 114 7.47 -7.03 -20.06
N VAL A 115 7.13 -8.30 -19.81
CA VAL A 115 7.74 -9.10 -18.75
C VAL A 115 9.01 -9.74 -19.30
N LEU A 116 10.16 -9.34 -18.77
CA LEU A 116 11.48 -9.82 -19.18
C LEU A 116 11.95 -11.00 -18.33
N VAL A 117 11.65 -10.96 -17.04
CA VAL A 117 11.94 -12.02 -16.07
C VAL A 117 10.71 -12.22 -15.21
N LEU A 118 10.36 -13.48 -14.95
CA LEU A 118 9.37 -13.90 -13.96
C LEU A 118 9.72 -15.31 -13.51
N GLU A 119 10.39 -15.43 -12.36
CA GLU A 119 10.96 -16.71 -11.93
C GLU A 119 11.03 -16.87 -10.42
N GLN A 120 11.26 -18.10 -9.98
CA GLN A 120 11.62 -18.41 -8.60
C GLN A 120 13.13 -18.41 -8.46
N ILE A 121 13.61 -17.74 -7.44
CA ILE A 121 15.03 -17.73 -7.06
C ILE A 121 15.21 -18.12 -5.59
N TYR A 122 16.46 -18.32 -5.21
CA TYR A 122 16.88 -18.45 -3.83
C TYR A 122 17.76 -17.25 -3.47
N ALA A 123 17.43 -16.57 -2.37
CA ALA A 123 18.07 -15.33 -1.97
C ALA A 123 19.58 -15.50 -1.83
N ASN A 124 20.35 -14.71 -2.57
CA ASN A 124 21.79 -14.54 -2.32
C ASN A 124 22.03 -13.54 -1.16
N ALA A 125 23.29 -13.25 -0.83
CA ALA A 125 23.66 -12.33 0.26
C ALA A 125 23.09 -10.91 0.11
N GLU A 126 23.03 -10.37 -1.11
CA GLU A 126 22.47 -9.03 -1.35
C GLU A 126 20.95 -9.04 -1.22
N GLN A 127 20.30 -10.02 -1.84
CA GLN A 127 18.86 -10.18 -1.84
C GLN A 127 18.33 -10.49 -0.44
N SER A 128 19.09 -11.22 0.37
CA SER A 128 18.73 -11.54 1.75
C SER A 128 18.68 -10.27 2.60
N VAL A 129 19.64 -9.36 2.44
CA VAL A 129 19.64 -8.04 3.09
C VAL A 129 18.46 -7.18 2.59
N LEU A 130 18.24 -7.13 1.27
CA LEU A 130 17.16 -6.35 0.66
C LEU A 130 15.77 -6.79 1.15
N MET A 131 15.55 -8.10 1.25
CA MET A 131 14.29 -8.72 1.66
C MET A 131 14.22 -9.02 3.17
N GLN A 132 15.21 -8.59 3.96
CA GLN A 132 15.30 -8.85 5.41
C GLN A 132 15.06 -10.32 5.76
N THR A 133 15.70 -11.19 4.99
CA THR A 133 15.50 -12.63 5.02
C THR A 133 16.83 -13.37 5.14
N ARG A 134 16.79 -14.70 5.17
CA ARG A 134 17.99 -15.55 5.18
C ARG A 134 18.43 -15.85 3.76
N GLU A 135 19.74 -16.00 3.57
CA GLU A 135 20.27 -16.60 2.33
C GLU A 135 19.64 -17.97 2.10
N GLY A 136 19.37 -18.30 0.84
CA GLY A 136 18.67 -19.52 0.45
C GLY A 136 17.16 -19.49 0.72
N GLN A 137 16.58 -18.41 1.25
CA GLN A 137 15.12 -18.29 1.29
C GLN A 137 14.57 -18.18 -0.14
N ARG A 138 13.44 -18.85 -0.38
CA ARG A 138 12.74 -18.80 -1.67
C ARG A 138 12.12 -17.42 -1.86
N LEU A 139 12.43 -16.80 -2.98
CA LEU A 139 11.85 -15.54 -3.43
C LEU A 139 11.29 -15.72 -4.85
N PHE A 140 10.38 -14.84 -5.21
CA PHE A 140 10.03 -14.61 -6.60
C PHE A 140 10.69 -13.33 -7.10
N HIS A 141 11.12 -13.36 -8.36
CA HIS A 141 11.80 -12.25 -9.01
C HIS A 141 11.11 -11.92 -10.33
N SER A 142 10.87 -10.64 -10.56
CA SER A 142 10.34 -10.16 -11.84
C SER A 142 11.06 -8.91 -12.30
N ILE A 143 11.36 -8.86 -13.59
CA ILE A 143 11.82 -7.64 -14.27
C ILE A 143 10.81 -7.30 -15.37
N ILE A 144 10.25 -6.10 -15.30
CA ILE A 144 9.17 -5.65 -16.17
C ILE A 144 9.49 -4.26 -16.71
N VAL A 145 9.29 -4.06 -18.01
CA VAL A 145 9.34 -2.75 -18.64
C VAL A 145 7.92 -2.25 -18.83
N HIS A 146 7.61 -1.07 -18.30
CA HIS A 146 6.31 -0.43 -18.49
C HIS A 146 6.41 0.66 -19.56
N TYR A 147 5.37 0.74 -20.37
CA TYR A 147 5.29 1.62 -21.53
C TYR A 147 4.12 2.59 -21.40
N GLU A 148 4.33 3.80 -21.89
CA GLU A 148 3.33 4.84 -22.08
C GLU A 148 3.32 5.19 -23.58
N ASN A 149 2.21 4.91 -24.27
CA ASN A 149 2.07 5.13 -25.72
C ASN A 149 3.28 4.57 -26.52
N ASP A 150 3.65 3.31 -26.25
CA ASP A 150 4.77 2.59 -26.89
C ASP A 150 6.18 3.13 -26.59
N VAL A 151 6.30 4.09 -25.68
CA VAL A 151 7.57 4.58 -25.14
C VAL A 151 7.84 3.92 -23.78
N PRO A 152 8.99 3.25 -23.58
CA PRO A 152 9.30 2.66 -22.27
C PRO A 152 9.57 3.77 -21.24
N VAL A 153 8.86 3.76 -20.13
CA VAL A 153 8.94 4.84 -19.11
C VAL A 153 9.47 4.37 -17.77
N GLN A 154 9.46 3.07 -17.51
CA GLN A 154 9.94 2.51 -16.26
C GLN A 154 10.49 1.10 -16.46
N VAL A 155 11.59 0.79 -15.80
CA VAL A 155 12.01 -0.59 -15.52
C VAL A 155 11.74 -0.88 -14.05
N GLU A 156 10.93 -1.90 -13.80
CA GLU A 156 10.66 -2.44 -12.47
C GLU A 156 11.46 -3.74 -12.30
N ASP A 157 12.25 -3.82 -11.24
CA ASP A 157 12.99 -5.01 -10.80
C ASP A 157 12.57 -5.32 -9.36
N ARG A 158 11.84 -6.43 -9.17
CA ARG A 158 11.11 -6.72 -7.93
C ARG A 158 11.40 -8.09 -7.39
N LEU A 159 11.70 -8.14 -6.09
CA LEU A 159 11.70 -9.33 -5.26
C LEU A 159 10.41 -9.41 -4.44
N VAL A 160 9.88 -10.62 -4.28
CA VAL A 160 8.68 -10.92 -3.52
C VAL A 160 8.90 -12.16 -2.67
N ASP A 161 8.41 -12.13 -1.43
CA ASP A 161 8.46 -13.31 -0.56
C ASP A 161 7.52 -14.40 -1.08
N ALA A 162 8.09 -15.56 -1.43
CA ALA A 162 7.35 -16.65 -2.06
C ALA A 162 6.39 -17.38 -1.10
N ALA A 163 6.65 -17.33 0.22
CA ALA A 163 5.76 -17.95 1.21
C ALA A 163 4.55 -17.06 1.50
N LEU A 164 4.75 -15.74 1.50
CA LEU A 164 3.67 -14.78 1.77
C LEU A 164 2.78 -14.54 0.55
N ILE A 165 3.34 -14.61 -0.67
CA ILE A 165 2.61 -14.37 -1.92
C ILE A 165 2.78 -15.57 -2.89
N PRO A 166 2.25 -16.76 -2.55
CA PRO A 166 2.55 -18.02 -3.27
C PRO A 166 2.11 -18.05 -4.74
N ASP A 167 1.05 -17.30 -5.09
CA ASP A 167 0.51 -17.30 -6.45
C ASP A 167 1.15 -16.25 -7.37
N TYR A 168 2.20 -15.54 -6.93
CA TYR A 168 2.79 -14.43 -7.69
C TYR A 168 3.23 -14.81 -9.11
N LEU A 169 3.87 -15.98 -9.28
CA LEU A 169 4.31 -16.44 -10.61
C LEU A 169 3.17 -16.87 -11.54
N GLN A 170 1.97 -17.07 -11.02
CA GLN A 170 0.79 -17.45 -11.81
C GLN A 170 0.09 -16.22 -12.42
N GLN A 171 0.53 -15.01 -12.07
CA GLN A 171 -0.12 -13.78 -12.52
C GLN A 171 0.34 -13.36 -13.91
N ASP A 172 -0.57 -12.77 -14.68
CA ASP A 172 -0.24 -12.14 -15.95
C ASP A 172 0.10 -10.66 -15.75
N PHE A 173 1.39 -10.38 -15.53
CA PHE A 173 1.86 -9.01 -15.30
C PHE A 173 1.83 -8.09 -16.54
N LYS A 174 1.33 -8.57 -17.68
CA LYS A 174 0.99 -7.70 -18.82
C LYS A 174 -0.35 -7.01 -18.65
N THR A 175 -1.24 -7.58 -17.82
CA THR A 175 -2.60 -7.09 -17.60
C THR A 175 -2.78 -6.38 -16.27
N ILE A 176 -2.10 -6.86 -15.22
CA ILE A 176 -2.09 -6.27 -13.88
C ILE A 176 -0.65 -5.96 -13.49
N THR A 177 -0.38 -4.81 -12.87
CA THR A 177 0.99 -4.54 -12.39
C THR A 177 1.28 -5.34 -11.11
N PRO A 178 2.55 -5.69 -10.82
CA PRO A 178 2.90 -6.32 -9.56
C PRO A 178 2.44 -5.53 -8.34
N ASN A 179 2.52 -4.20 -8.40
CA ASN A 179 2.02 -3.35 -7.32
C ASN A 179 0.51 -3.53 -7.10
N ALA A 180 -0.30 -3.44 -8.16
CA ALA A 180 -1.75 -3.64 -8.05
C ALA A 180 -2.10 -5.03 -7.49
N TYR A 181 -1.41 -6.07 -7.97
CA TYR A 181 -1.60 -7.43 -7.48
C TYR A 181 -1.26 -7.55 -5.98
N LEU A 182 -0.12 -7.00 -5.55
CA LEU A 182 0.30 -7.03 -4.14
C LEU A 182 -0.68 -6.26 -3.24
N MET A 183 -1.15 -5.08 -3.66
CA MET A 183 -2.14 -4.30 -2.89
C MET A 183 -3.46 -5.06 -2.73
N ALA A 184 -3.87 -5.83 -3.74
CA ALA A 184 -5.10 -6.62 -3.70
C ALA A 184 -4.96 -7.90 -2.85
N LYS A 185 -3.77 -8.51 -2.81
CA LYS A 185 -3.53 -9.78 -2.11
C LYS A 185 -3.18 -9.63 -0.64
N ALA A 186 -2.48 -8.57 -0.27
CA ALA A 186 -2.01 -8.37 1.10
C ALA A 186 -2.30 -6.94 1.55
N PRO A 187 -3.03 -6.72 2.67
CA PRO A 187 -3.26 -5.39 3.19
C PRO A 187 -1.91 -4.79 3.60
N VAL A 188 -1.49 -3.75 2.90
CA VAL A 188 -0.22 -3.08 3.18
C VAL A 188 -0.32 -2.35 4.51
N SER A 189 0.58 -2.70 5.42
CA SER A 189 0.71 -2.04 6.73
C SER A 189 1.72 -0.89 6.69
N GLU A 190 2.74 -1.00 5.83
CA GLU A 190 3.79 0.02 5.73
C GLU A 190 4.41 0.02 4.32
N GLY A 191 4.69 1.21 3.79
CA GLY A 191 5.47 1.41 2.58
C GLY A 191 6.63 2.37 2.84
N GLU A 192 7.82 2.01 2.37
CA GLU A 192 9.01 2.87 2.39
C GLU A 192 9.46 3.16 0.97
N HIS A 193 9.87 4.40 0.73
CA HIS A 193 10.43 4.83 -0.53
C HIS A 193 11.72 5.63 -0.31
N ILE A 194 12.76 5.26 -1.05
CA ILE A 194 14.02 6.00 -1.14
C ILE A 194 14.16 6.45 -2.59
N VAL A 195 14.40 7.75 -2.80
CA VAL A 195 14.50 8.37 -4.12
C VAL A 195 15.93 8.85 -4.35
N GLU A 196 16.53 8.44 -5.47
CA GLU A 196 17.92 8.72 -5.81
C GLU A 196 18.03 9.19 -7.27
N ALA A 197 18.95 10.11 -7.55
CA ALA A 197 19.35 10.43 -8.92
C ALA A 197 20.50 9.50 -9.33
N VAL A 198 20.35 8.77 -10.43
CA VAL A 198 21.33 7.78 -10.88
C VAL A 198 21.54 7.83 -12.39
N LEU A 199 22.62 7.22 -12.87
CA LEU A 199 22.72 6.77 -14.26
C LEU A 199 22.27 5.31 -14.32
N ALA A 200 21.47 4.98 -15.34
CA ALA A 200 21.01 3.62 -15.56
C ALA A 200 22.17 2.69 -15.98
N SER A 201 22.07 1.40 -15.62
CA SER A 201 23.01 0.39 -16.10
C SER A 201 22.90 0.21 -17.62
N PRO A 202 23.92 -0.37 -18.29
CA PRO A 202 23.85 -0.60 -19.75
C PRO A 202 22.64 -1.41 -20.20
N GLN A 203 22.21 -2.38 -19.38
CA GLN A 203 21.04 -3.20 -19.66
C GLN A 203 19.74 -2.40 -19.52
N GLU A 204 19.62 -1.59 -18.47
CA GLU A 204 18.47 -0.70 -18.27
C GLU A 204 18.38 0.36 -19.36
N CYS A 205 19.51 0.93 -19.80
CA CYS A 205 19.54 1.83 -20.95
C CYS A 205 18.97 1.19 -22.21
N LYS A 206 19.29 -0.09 -22.46
CA LYS A 206 18.77 -0.85 -23.60
C LYS A 206 17.27 -1.04 -23.49
N TRP A 207 16.76 -1.45 -22.33
CA TRP A 207 15.33 -1.64 -22.09
C TRP A 207 14.54 -0.33 -22.18
N LEU A 208 15.08 0.74 -21.60
CA LEU A 208 14.46 2.07 -21.61
C LEU A 208 14.68 2.83 -22.92
N LYS A 209 15.47 2.31 -23.86
CA LYS A 209 15.82 3.01 -25.10
C LYS A 209 16.33 4.44 -24.83
N ILE A 210 17.29 4.55 -23.90
CA ILE A 210 17.93 5.80 -23.50
C ILE A 210 19.46 5.71 -23.68
N THR A 211 20.12 6.86 -23.64
CA THR A 211 21.60 6.91 -23.65
C THR A 211 22.15 6.71 -22.23
N LYS A 212 23.43 6.32 -22.14
CA LYS A 212 24.14 6.18 -20.84
C LYS A 212 24.33 7.51 -20.10
N ALA A 213 24.14 8.64 -20.78
CA ALA A 213 24.29 9.97 -20.21
C ALA A 213 22.95 10.54 -19.70
N GLU A 214 21.85 9.85 -19.96
CA GLU A 214 20.53 10.33 -19.54
C GLU A 214 20.32 10.08 -18.04
N PRO A 215 20.06 11.14 -17.24
CA PRO A 215 19.82 10.99 -15.82
C PRO A 215 18.50 10.26 -15.58
N CYS A 216 18.49 9.40 -14.57
CA CYS A 216 17.33 8.62 -14.18
C CYS A 216 16.97 8.89 -12.72
N LEU A 217 15.68 8.77 -12.42
CA LEU A 217 15.17 8.68 -11.07
C LEU A 217 15.11 7.20 -10.67
N LEU A 218 15.81 6.82 -9.62
CA LEU A 218 15.68 5.52 -8.97
C LEU A 218 14.78 5.66 -7.76
N ILE A 219 13.72 4.87 -7.71
CA ILE A 219 12.88 4.71 -6.54
C ILE A 219 13.08 3.29 -6.02
N ARG A 220 13.59 3.16 -4.80
CA ARG A 220 13.61 1.89 -4.06
C ARG A 220 12.38 1.86 -3.18
N ARG A 221 11.52 0.86 -3.38
CA ARG A 221 10.28 0.67 -2.63
C ARG A 221 10.37 -0.61 -1.82
N ARG A 222 10.09 -0.53 -0.53
CA ARG A 222 9.84 -1.71 0.30
C ARG A 222 8.40 -1.66 0.80
N THR A 223 7.76 -2.81 0.89
CA THR A 223 6.35 -2.91 1.26
C THR A 223 6.17 -4.04 2.26
N TRP A 224 5.57 -3.70 3.40
CA TRP A 224 5.28 -4.65 4.47
C TRP A 224 3.78 -4.88 4.56
N SER A 225 3.42 -6.11 4.90
CA SER A 225 2.09 -6.49 5.36
C SER A 225 2.22 -7.21 6.68
N ASN A 226 1.39 -6.85 7.67
CA ASN A 226 1.44 -7.43 9.02
C ASN A 226 2.86 -7.46 9.64
N LYS A 227 3.65 -6.39 9.42
CA LYS A 227 5.06 -6.25 9.86
C LYS A 227 6.07 -7.20 9.18
N GLN A 228 5.66 -7.96 8.16
CA GLN A 228 6.55 -8.78 7.35
C GLN A 228 6.81 -8.11 6.01
N LEU A 229 8.08 -8.10 5.56
CA LEU A 229 8.46 -7.52 4.29
C LEU A 229 7.99 -8.45 3.16
N ILE A 230 6.95 -8.04 2.43
CA ILE A 230 6.38 -8.85 1.34
C ILE A 230 7.07 -8.59 0.00
N SER A 231 7.63 -7.39 -0.21
CA SER A 231 8.27 -7.03 -1.47
C SER A 231 9.30 -5.91 -1.33
N SER A 232 10.37 -6.01 -2.12
CA SER A 232 11.35 -4.97 -2.37
C SER A 232 11.45 -4.75 -3.88
N ALA A 233 11.40 -3.50 -4.34
CA ALA A 233 11.44 -3.15 -5.75
C ALA A 233 12.43 -2.00 -6.01
N ARG A 234 13.17 -2.09 -7.11
CA ARG A 234 13.84 -0.98 -7.77
C ARG A 234 13.01 -0.55 -8.97
N LEU A 235 12.68 0.73 -9.03
CA LEU A 235 11.96 1.35 -10.13
C LEU A 235 12.86 2.42 -10.74
N ILE A 236 13.32 2.21 -11.96
CA ILE A 236 14.14 3.18 -12.70
C ILE A 236 13.26 3.89 -13.71
N TYR A 237 13.29 5.22 -13.70
CA TYR A 237 12.60 6.06 -14.66
C TYR A 237 13.59 7.01 -15.35
N PRO A 238 13.54 7.17 -16.69
CA PRO A 238 14.25 8.25 -17.35
C PRO A 238 13.75 9.61 -16.85
N GLY A 239 14.66 10.48 -16.43
CA GLY A 239 14.31 11.82 -15.92
C GLY A 239 13.66 12.72 -16.96
N SER A 240 13.79 12.39 -18.25
CA SER A 240 13.09 13.08 -19.34
C SER A 240 11.61 12.67 -19.47
N ARG A 241 11.20 11.56 -18.84
CA ARG A 241 9.86 10.95 -19.01
C ARG A 241 9.06 10.87 -17.71
N TYR A 242 9.70 11.04 -16.56
CA TYR A 242 9.07 10.94 -15.26
C TYR A 242 9.57 12.02 -14.30
N TYR A 243 8.65 12.56 -13.52
CA TYR A 243 8.94 13.43 -12.38
C TYR A 243 8.08 12.99 -11.21
N LEU A 244 8.61 13.14 -10.00
CA LEU A 244 7.90 12.87 -8.77
C LEU A 244 7.31 14.18 -8.24
N GLU A 245 5.98 14.27 -8.16
CA GLU A 245 5.27 15.43 -7.60
C GLU A 245 4.74 15.12 -6.20
N GLY A 246 5.02 16.03 -5.26
CA GLY A 246 4.45 16.02 -3.92
C GLY A 246 3.68 17.31 -3.69
N LYS A 247 2.38 17.22 -3.37
CA LYS A 247 1.56 18.36 -2.96
C LYS A 247 1.23 18.21 -1.47
N PHE A 248 1.52 19.25 -0.70
CA PHE A 248 1.20 19.32 0.71
C PHE A 248 0.44 20.62 0.97
N ASN A 249 -0.69 20.52 1.66
CA ASN A 249 -1.41 21.66 2.18
C ASN A 249 -1.06 21.81 3.68
N PRO A 250 -0.44 22.93 4.08
CA PRO A 250 -0.04 23.19 5.47
C PRO A 250 -1.22 23.36 6.43
#